data_AF-A0A151RWT4-F1
#
_entry.id   AF-A0A151RWT4-F1
#
_cell.length_a   1.000
_cell.length_b   1.000
_cell.length_c   1.000
_cell.angle_alpha   90.00
_cell.angle_beta   90.00
_cell.angle_gamma   90.00
#
_symmetry.space_group_name_H-M   'P 1'
#
loop_
_entity.id
_entity.type
_entity.pdbx_description
1 polymer ?
#
loop_
_entity_poly.entity_id
_entity_poly.type
_entity_poly.pdbx_seq_one_letter_code
_entity_poly.pdbx_strand_id
1 'polypeptide(L)'
;MLGCKPAETPAELNVKLEKREDEGSVDGTMFRQIVGSLRFICHSRPEIAFSVGLVSRFMGDPRQSHLVATKRIMRRSTMGQVFLLSGSPISWSSKKQTVVALSTCEVEYIAACAAACQALWISSLLKELTVFTGEAVDLLVDSKSAIDLAKNPVSHGRSKHIR
;
A
#
# COMPACT_ATOMS: atom_id res chain seq x y z
N MET A 1 -5.75 -0.13 20.10
CA MET A 1 -4.69 -0.54 19.15
C MET A 1 -3.58 -1.27 19.92
N LEU A 2 -3.69 -2.57 20.22
CA LEU A 2 -2.75 -3.26 21.14
C LEU A 2 -2.34 -4.66 20.67
N GLY A 3 -2.36 -4.92 19.36
CA GLY A 3 -2.00 -6.25 18.84
C GLY A 3 -1.89 -6.41 17.33
N CYS A 4 -1.90 -5.33 16.55
CA CYS A 4 -1.40 -5.43 15.18
C CYS A 4 0.12 -5.55 15.27
N LYS A 5 0.72 -6.62 14.71
CA LYS A 5 2.14 -6.56 14.37
C LYS A 5 2.27 -5.60 13.21
N PRO A 6 2.82 -4.39 13.41
CA PRO A 6 3.00 -3.46 12.31
C PRO A 6 4.01 -4.10 11.36
N ALA A 7 3.68 -4.23 10.08
CA ALA A 7 4.74 -4.27 9.07
C ALA A 7 5.10 -2.81 8.77
N GLU A 8 5.70 -2.14 9.77
CA GLU A 8 6.06 -0.73 9.75
C GLU A 8 7.06 -0.40 8.63
N THR A 9 7.84 -1.40 8.20
CA THR A 9 8.84 -1.23 7.15
C THR A 9 8.77 -2.38 6.13
N PRO A 10 9.12 -2.12 4.84
CA PRO A 10 9.18 -3.16 3.82
C PRO A 10 10.29 -4.21 4.06
N ALA A 11 11.18 -3.99 5.04
CA ALA A 11 12.14 -4.97 5.54
C ALA A 11 11.60 -5.62 6.82
N GLU A 12 11.82 -6.92 7.03
CA GLU A 12 11.51 -7.52 8.34
C GLU A 12 12.52 -7.06 9.39
N LEU A 13 12.00 -6.56 10.52
CA LEU A 13 12.81 -6.29 11.71
C LEU A 13 13.35 -7.63 12.23
N ASN A 14 14.68 -7.69 12.42
CA ASN A 14 15.44 -8.83 12.95
C ASN A 14 15.69 -10.02 12.00
N VAL A 15 15.40 -9.91 10.70
CA VAL A 15 15.86 -10.90 9.71
C VAL A 15 17.20 -10.46 9.14
N LYS A 16 18.28 -11.18 9.48
CA LYS A 16 19.58 -11.03 8.82
C LYS A 16 19.54 -11.78 7.50
N LEU A 17 19.58 -11.04 6.39
CA LEU A 17 19.85 -11.62 5.09
C LEU A 17 21.33 -12.02 5.06
N GLU A 18 21.58 -13.32 4.95
CA GLU A 18 22.91 -13.92 4.99
C GLU A 18 23.15 -14.75 3.74
N LYS A 19 24.42 -14.90 3.36
CA LYS A 19 24.81 -15.81 2.28
C LYS A 19 24.81 -17.25 2.83
N ARG A 20 23.65 -17.92 2.79
CA ARG A 20 23.43 -19.31 3.25
C ARG A 20 23.53 -20.36 2.15
N GLU A 21 24.66 -21.08 2.05
CA GLU A 21 25.02 -21.90 0.86
C GLU A 21 24.15 -23.14 0.71
N ASP A 22 23.43 -23.47 1.78
CA ASP A 22 22.41 -24.50 1.90
C ASP A 22 21.07 -24.12 1.24
N GLU A 23 20.85 -22.85 0.87
CA GLU A 23 19.63 -22.41 0.20
C GLU A 23 19.67 -22.59 -1.31
N GLY A 24 18.52 -22.91 -1.92
CA GLY A 24 18.38 -22.99 -3.37
C GLY A 24 18.79 -21.69 -4.07
N SER A 25 19.56 -21.82 -5.15
CA SER A 25 19.93 -20.68 -6.00
C SER A 25 18.71 -20.10 -6.71
N VAL A 26 18.79 -18.82 -7.04
CA VAL A 26 17.79 -18.10 -7.84
C VAL A 26 18.46 -17.63 -9.13
N ASP A 27 17.71 -17.56 -10.23
CA ASP A 27 18.23 -16.98 -11.46
C ASP A 27 18.70 -15.54 -11.24
N GLY A 28 20.01 -15.31 -11.41
CA GLY A 28 20.63 -14.02 -11.26
C GLY A 28 20.07 -12.98 -12.22
N THR A 29 19.67 -13.38 -13.43
CA THR A 29 19.14 -12.44 -14.42
C THR A 29 17.77 -11.91 -14.00
N MET A 30 16.84 -12.80 -13.68
CA MET A 30 15.53 -12.46 -13.12
C MET A 30 15.67 -11.57 -11.87
N PHE A 31 16.54 -11.95 -10.93
CA PHE A 31 16.71 -11.19 -9.70
C PHE A 31 17.23 -9.77 -9.96
N ARG A 32 18.22 -9.61 -10.85
CA ARG A 32 18.76 -8.30 -11.22
C ARG A 32 17.71 -7.41 -11.90
N GLN A 33 16.86 -7.98 -12.75
CA GLN A 33 15.76 -7.25 -13.40
C GLN A 33 14.76 -6.72 -12.36
N ILE A 34 14.38 -7.54 -11.37
CA ILE A 34 13.47 -7.15 -10.30
C ILE A 34 14.08 -6.03 -9.45
N VAL A 35 15.31 -6.22 -8.97
CA VAL A 35 16.00 -5.22 -8.14
C VAL A 35 16.25 -3.92 -8.90
N GLY A 36 16.59 -3.98 -10.19
CA GLY A 36 16.74 -2.82 -11.06
C GLY A 36 15.44 -2.02 -11.19
N SER A 37 14.33 -2.72 -11.42
CA SER A 37 13.00 -2.09 -11.49
C SER A 37 12.59 -1.44 -10.17
N LEU A 38 12.87 -2.10 -9.04
CA LEU A 38 12.62 -1.55 -7.71
C LEU A 38 13.47 -0.31 -7.43
N ARG A 39 14.74 -0.30 -7.85
CA ARG A 39 15.65 0.84 -7.70
C ARG A 39 15.17 2.06 -8.48
N PHE A 40 14.60 1.87 -9.67
CA PHE A 40 13.96 2.95 -10.42
C PHE A 40 12.78 3.56 -9.65
N ILE A 41 11.93 2.70 -9.08
CA ILE A 41 10.74 3.12 -8.32
C ILE A 41 11.10 3.87 -7.03
N CYS A 42 12.26 3.59 -6.40
CA CYS A 42 12.71 4.30 -5.19
C CYS A 42 12.72 5.83 -5.32
N HIS A 43 12.92 6.37 -6.54
CA HIS A 43 12.93 7.82 -6.76
C HIS A 43 11.57 8.47 -6.46
N SER A 44 10.48 7.81 -6.83
CA SER A 44 9.11 8.26 -6.52
C SER A 44 8.57 7.69 -5.20
N ARG A 45 9.31 6.76 -4.58
CA ARG A 45 8.89 5.99 -3.39
C ARG A 45 10.05 5.80 -2.41
N PRO A 46 10.44 6.83 -1.66
CA PRO A 46 11.57 6.75 -0.73
C PRO A 46 11.33 5.74 0.40
N GLU A 47 10.08 5.37 0.70
CA GLU A 47 9.75 4.44 1.79
C GLU A 47 10.20 3.00 1.55
N ILE A 48 10.52 2.62 0.30
CA ILE A 48 11.07 1.30 -0.03
C ILE A 48 12.60 1.30 -0.16
N ALA A 49 13.25 2.47 -0.16
CA ALA A 49 14.65 2.62 -0.51
C ALA A 49 15.60 1.80 0.37
N PHE A 50 15.35 1.78 1.69
CA PHE A 50 16.13 0.97 2.63
C PHE A 50 16.08 -0.52 2.30
N SER A 51 14.88 -1.07 2.10
CA SER A 51 14.68 -2.49 1.78
C SER A 51 15.28 -2.86 0.43
N VAL A 52 15.15 -1.99 -0.58
CA VAL A 52 15.77 -2.19 -1.90
C VAL A 52 17.30 -2.17 -1.79
N GLY A 53 17.86 -1.29 -0.96
CA GLY A 53 19.29 -1.24 -0.66
C GLY A 53 19.82 -2.53 -0.04
N LEU A 54 19.07 -3.15 0.87
CA LEU A 54 19.42 -4.44 1.48
C LEU A 54 19.46 -5.57 0.45
N VAL A 55 18.41 -5.76 -0.33
CA VAL A 55 18.33 -6.86 -1.32
C VAL A 55 19.30 -6.67 -2.49
N SER A 56 19.67 -5.42 -2.81
CA SER A 56 20.64 -5.11 -3.86
C SER A 56 22.04 -5.71 -3.61
N ARG A 57 22.39 -6.00 -2.36
CA ARG A 57 23.70 -6.58 -1.99
C ARG A 57 23.89 -8.02 -2.50
N PHE A 58 22.81 -8.68 -2.89
CA PHE A 58 22.79 -10.09 -3.27
C PHE A 58 22.57 -10.33 -4.77
N MET A 59 22.72 -9.29 -5.61
CA MET A 59 22.56 -9.37 -7.08
C MET A 59 23.60 -10.27 -7.79
N GLY A 60 24.74 -10.55 -7.15
CA GLY A 60 25.79 -11.42 -7.68
C GLY A 60 25.52 -12.90 -7.48
N ASP A 61 24.89 -13.28 -6.36
CA ASP A 61 24.54 -14.67 -6.02
C ASP A 61 23.23 -14.69 -5.19
N PRO A 62 22.06 -14.58 -5.85
CA PRO A 62 20.78 -14.52 -5.16
C PRO A 62 20.28 -15.92 -4.76
N ARG A 63 19.58 -15.96 -3.63
CA ARG A 63 19.07 -17.19 -2.99
C ARG A 63 17.59 -17.02 -2.67
N GLN A 64 16.94 -18.12 -2.30
CA GLN A 64 15.49 -18.10 -2.03
C GLN A 64 15.11 -17.08 -0.96
N SER A 65 15.89 -16.94 0.12
CA SER A 65 15.65 -15.90 1.14
C SER A 65 15.66 -14.48 0.55
N HIS A 66 16.62 -14.18 -0.33
CA HIS A 66 16.72 -12.89 -1.03
C HIS A 66 15.51 -12.64 -1.92
N LEU A 67 15.03 -13.66 -2.64
CA LEU A 67 13.85 -13.56 -3.48
C LEU A 67 12.57 -13.36 -2.66
N VAL A 68 12.42 -14.05 -1.53
CA VAL A 68 11.28 -13.87 -0.61
C VAL A 68 11.26 -12.45 -0.05
N ALA A 69 12.41 -11.92 0.38
CA ALA A 69 12.53 -10.54 0.84
C ALA A 69 12.16 -9.54 -0.26
N THR A 70 12.61 -9.79 -1.50
CA THR A 70 12.30 -8.93 -2.65
C THR A 70 10.80 -8.97 -3.00
N LYS A 71 10.18 -10.14 -3.00
CA LYS A 71 8.73 -10.31 -3.19
C LYS A 71 7.92 -9.56 -2.12
N ARG A 72 8.43 -9.51 -0.88
CA ARG A 72 7.79 -8.75 0.21
C ARG A 72 7.73 -7.25 -0.07
N ILE A 73 8.81 -6.67 -0.61
CA ILE A 73 8.84 -5.26 -1.04
C ILE A 73 7.74 -4.99 -2.09
N MET A 74 7.47 -5.96 -2.95
CA MET A 74 6.47 -5.84 -4.02
C MET A 74 5.02 -6.06 -3.57
N ARG A 75 4.76 -6.62 -2.37
CA ARG A 75 3.44 -7.12 -1.91
C ARG A 75 2.38 -6.06 -1.63
N ARG A 76 2.64 -4.78 -1.87
CA ARG A 76 1.67 -3.69 -1.61
C ARG A 76 0.69 -3.53 -2.79
N SER A 77 -0.60 -3.40 -2.49
CA SER A 77 -1.66 -3.15 -3.47
C SER A 77 -1.61 -1.73 -4.01
N THR A 78 -2.20 -1.49 -5.19
CA THR A 78 -2.40 -0.15 -5.74
C THR A 78 -3.83 0.29 -5.45
N MET A 79 -4.00 1.45 -4.82
CA MET A 79 -5.31 2.10 -4.66
C MET A 79 -5.49 3.15 -5.75
N GLY A 80 -6.73 3.35 -6.18
CA GLY A 80 -7.12 4.38 -7.13
C GLY A 80 -8.35 5.13 -6.65
N GLN A 81 -8.43 6.42 -6.93
CA GLN A 81 -9.65 7.21 -6.75
C GLN A 81 -9.82 8.23 -7.88
N VAL A 82 -11.07 8.62 -8.10
CA VAL A 82 -11.47 9.73 -8.97
C VAL A 82 -12.58 10.51 -8.27
N PHE A 83 -12.46 11.83 -8.22
CA PHE A 83 -13.49 12.76 -7.76
C PHE A 83 -14.12 13.49 -8.94
N LEU A 84 -15.45 13.48 -8.98
CA LEU A 84 -16.26 14.16 -9.98
C LEU A 84 -16.98 15.36 -9.35
N LEU A 85 -17.06 16.47 -10.07
CA LEU A 85 -17.92 17.61 -9.77
C LEU A 85 -18.83 17.85 -10.98
N SER A 86 -20.15 17.77 -10.77
CA SER A 86 -21.14 17.89 -11.85
C SER A 86 -20.88 16.95 -13.04
N GLY A 87 -20.42 15.72 -12.74
CA GLY A 87 -20.07 14.71 -13.76
C GLY A 87 -18.70 14.89 -14.40
N SER A 88 -17.96 15.95 -14.09
CA SER A 88 -16.62 16.20 -14.64
C SER A 88 -15.51 15.80 -13.65
N PRO A 89 -14.46 15.08 -14.07
CA PRO A 89 -13.35 14.73 -13.20
C PRO A 89 -12.52 15.96 -12.81
N ILE A 90 -12.42 16.20 -11.49
CA ILE A 90 -11.66 17.32 -10.92
C ILE A 90 -10.37 16.87 -10.22
N SER A 91 -10.30 15.60 -9.80
CA SER A 91 -9.12 15.04 -9.16
C SER A 91 -9.09 13.53 -9.34
N TRP A 92 -7.91 12.95 -9.54
CA TRP A 92 -7.72 11.51 -9.58
C TRP A 92 -6.34 11.18 -9.04
N SER A 93 -6.18 9.98 -8.52
CA SER A 93 -4.86 9.44 -8.20
C SER A 93 -4.84 7.93 -8.26
N SER A 94 -3.70 7.38 -8.64
CA SER A 94 -3.41 5.95 -8.50
C SER A 94 -2.07 5.83 -7.77
N LYS A 95 -2.10 5.21 -6.58
CA LYS A 95 -0.93 5.13 -5.70
C LYS A 95 -0.81 3.75 -5.10
N LYS A 96 0.41 3.21 -5.11
CA LYS A 96 0.71 1.97 -4.38
C LYS A 96 0.66 2.25 -2.88
N GLN A 97 -0.13 1.46 -2.16
CA GLN A 97 -0.31 1.58 -0.72
C GLN A 97 1.05 1.56 -0.01
N THR A 98 1.14 2.26 1.12
CA THR A 98 2.33 2.30 1.98
C THR A 98 2.35 1.13 2.95
N VAL A 99 1.19 0.52 3.21
CA VAL A 99 1.02 -0.65 4.06
C VAL A 99 0.68 -1.87 3.21
N VAL A 100 1.01 -3.05 3.75
CA VAL A 100 0.63 -4.33 3.17
C VAL A 100 -0.61 -4.80 3.92
N ALA A 101 -1.77 -4.78 3.27
CA ALA A 101 -2.98 -5.35 3.85
C ALA A 101 -2.93 -6.89 3.88
N LEU A 102 -3.66 -7.46 4.84
CA LEU A 102 -3.77 -8.89 5.08
C LEU A 102 -5.04 -9.49 4.44
N SER A 103 -5.99 -8.65 4.02
CA SER A 103 -7.20 -9.07 3.30
C SER A 103 -7.58 -8.05 2.22
N THR A 104 -8.37 -8.47 1.23
CA THR A 104 -8.94 -7.57 0.21
C THR A 104 -9.85 -6.51 0.84
N CYS A 105 -10.64 -6.89 1.85
CA CYS A 105 -11.47 -5.95 2.62
C CYS A 105 -10.61 -4.85 3.26
N GLU A 106 -9.47 -5.20 3.85
CA GLU A 106 -8.55 -4.24 4.44
C GLU A 106 -7.91 -3.32 3.39
N VAL A 107 -7.51 -3.86 2.22
CA VAL A 107 -7.01 -3.06 1.09
C VAL A 107 -8.03 -1.97 0.72
N GLU A 108 -9.29 -2.35 0.55
CA GLU A 108 -10.35 -1.45 0.10
C GLU A 108 -10.76 -0.47 1.20
N TYR A 109 -10.75 -0.89 2.47
CA TYR A 109 -10.96 0.00 3.59
C TYR A 109 -9.88 1.07 3.68
N ILE A 110 -8.60 0.71 3.50
CA ILE A 110 -7.48 1.67 3.47
C ILE A 110 -7.63 2.63 2.28
N ALA A 111 -8.04 2.14 1.11
CA ALA A 111 -8.31 2.98 -0.06
C ALA A 111 -9.47 3.96 0.20
N ALA A 112 -10.56 3.50 0.78
CA ALA A 112 -11.70 4.32 1.17
C ALA A 112 -11.31 5.41 2.20
N CYS A 113 -10.49 5.08 3.20
CA CYS A 113 -9.97 6.07 4.15
C CYS A 113 -9.11 7.15 3.46
N ALA A 114 -8.23 6.75 2.54
CA ALA A 114 -7.41 7.70 1.79
C ALA A 114 -8.25 8.62 0.90
N ALA A 115 -9.26 8.06 0.22
CA ALA A 115 -10.22 8.83 -0.56
C ALA A 115 -11.04 9.78 0.33
N ALA A 116 -11.52 9.34 1.51
CA ALA A 116 -12.23 10.21 2.44
C ALA A 116 -11.38 11.41 2.90
N CYS A 117 -10.11 11.20 3.24
CA CYS A 117 -9.19 12.30 3.58
C CYS A 117 -9.07 13.31 2.42
N GLN A 118 -8.94 12.82 1.18
CA GLN A 118 -8.85 13.67 0.01
C GLN A 118 -10.18 14.39 -0.29
N ALA A 119 -11.31 13.73 -0.09
CA ALA A 119 -12.65 14.31 -0.23
C ALA A 119 -12.87 15.49 0.74
N LEU A 120 -12.40 15.35 1.99
CA LEU A 120 -12.45 16.42 2.99
C LEU A 120 -11.60 17.62 2.56
N TRP A 121 -10.39 17.35 2.05
CA TRP A 121 -9.52 18.41 1.53
C TRP A 121 -10.13 19.13 0.33
N ILE A 122 -10.66 18.39 -0.66
CA ILE A 122 -11.35 18.97 -1.84
C ILE A 122 -12.57 19.79 -1.39
N SER A 123 -13.37 19.27 -0.46
CA SER A 123 -14.51 19.99 0.10
C SER A 123 -14.11 21.32 0.73
N SER A 124 -13.00 21.35 1.49
CA SER A 124 -12.48 22.58 2.07
C SER A 124 -12.07 23.57 0.98
N LEU A 125 -11.34 23.09 -0.04
CA LEU A 125 -10.91 23.90 -1.17
C LEU A 125 -12.09 24.49 -1.96
N LEU A 126 -13.12 23.68 -2.24
CA LEU A 126 -14.31 24.14 -2.96
C LEU A 126 -15.09 25.20 -2.18
N LYS A 127 -15.15 25.07 -0.84
CA LYS A 127 -15.75 26.09 0.03
C LYS A 127 -14.97 27.41 -0.03
N GLU A 128 -13.64 27.37 -0.02
CA GLU A 128 -12.80 28.56 -0.18
C GLU A 128 -12.98 29.22 -1.56
N LEU A 129 -13.16 28.41 -2.60
CA LEU A 129 -13.46 28.89 -3.96
C LEU A 129 -14.90 29.36 -4.15
N THR A 130 -15.71 29.44 -3.08
CA THR A 130 -17.13 29.84 -3.11
C THR A 130 -18.02 28.97 -4.01
N VAL A 131 -17.58 27.73 -4.28
CA VAL A 131 -18.36 26.74 -5.02
C VAL A 131 -19.33 26.07 -4.04
N PHE A 132 -20.62 26.37 -4.18
CA PHE A 132 -21.67 25.77 -3.36
C PHE A 132 -21.88 24.31 -3.76
N THR A 133 -21.27 23.41 -2.99
CA THR A 133 -21.64 22.00 -2.93
C THR A 133 -22.65 21.87 -1.79
N GLY A 134 -23.94 21.94 -2.11
CA GLY A 134 -25.01 21.87 -1.10
C GLY A 134 -25.16 20.52 -0.39
N GLU A 135 -24.25 19.58 -0.63
CA GLU A 135 -24.37 18.17 -0.26
C GLU A 135 -23.08 17.63 0.38
N ALA A 136 -23.23 16.57 1.18
CA ALA A 136 -22.10 15.77 1.64
C ALA A 136 -21.41 15.09 0.45
N VAL A 137 -20.10 14.83 0.54
CA VAL A 137 -19.40 14.08 -0.52
C VAL A 137 -19.79 12.62 -0.46
N ASP A 138 -20.42 12.13 -1.53
CA ASP A 138 -20.70 10.70 -1.70
C ASP A 138 -19.43 9.95 -2.12
N LEU A 139 -18.99 9.04 -1.26
CA LEU A 139 -17.86 8.17 -1.54
C LEU A 139 -18.35 6.80 -2.01
N LEU A 140 -18.09 6.47 -3.27
CA LEU A 140 -18.41 5.18 -3.86
C LEU A 140 -17.23 4.21 -3.72
N VAL A 141 -17.48 3.06 -3.12
CA VAL A 141 -16.50 1.98 -2.90
C VAL A 141 -17.07 0.70 -3.50
N ASP A 142 -16.27 -0.08 -4.21
CA ASP A 142 -16.71 -1.30 -4.90
C ASP A 142 -16.78 -2.54 -3.97
N SER A 143 -16.28 -2.42 -2.75
CA SER A 143 -16.25 -3.47 -1.73
C SER A 143 -17.34 -3.32 -0.68
N LYS A 144 -18.35 -4.21 -0.73
CA LYS A 144 -19.42 -4.28 0.28
C LYS A 144 -18.87 -4.50 1.68
N SER A 145 -17.90 -5.40 1.85
CA SER A 145 -17.31 -5.67 3.16
C SER A 145 -16.57 -4.47 3.75
N ALA A 146 -15.93 -3.65 2.90
CA ALA A 146 -15.27 -2.41 3.34
C ALA A 146 -16.30 -1.34 3.72
N ILE A 147 -17.40 -1.22 2.96
CA ILE A 147 -18.52 -0.33 3.28
C ILE A 147 -19.16 -0.72 4.62
N ASP A 148 -19.45 -2.00 4.81
CA ASP A 148 -20.07 -2.51 6.04
C ASP A 148 -19.15 -2.29 7.24
N LEU A 149 -17.84 -2.49 7.07
CA LEU A 149 -16.84 -2.20 8.09
C LEU A 149 -16.80 -0.70 8.45
N ALA A 150 -16.86 0.19 7.45
CA ALA A 150 -16.85 1.63 7.66
C ALA A 150 -18.13 2.15 8.35
N LYS A 151 -19.29 1.54 8.05
CA LYS A 151 -20.58 1.92 8.63
C LYS A 151 -20.82 1.34 10.03
N ASN A 152 -19.97 0.44 10.52
CA ASN A 152 -20.19 -0.24 11.80
C ASN A 152 -19.39 0.39 12.96
N PRO A 153 -20.02 1.18 13.85
CA PRO A 153 -19.34 1.84 14.96
C PRO A 153 -18.84 0.88 16.06
N VAL A 154 -19.25 -0.39 16.06
CA VAL A 154 -18.94 -1.38 17.11
C VAL A 154 -17.75 -2.28 16.73
N SER A 155 -17.27 -2.22 15.48
CA SER A 155 -16.28 -3.17 14.96
C SER A 155 -14.82 -2.90 15.35
N HIS A 156 -14.55 -1.90 16.19
CA HIS A 156 -13.18 -1.53 16.61
C HIS A 156 -12.38 -2.69 17.26
N GLY A 157 -13.06 -3.73 17.74
CA GLY A 157 -12.44 -4.92 18.36
C GLY A 157 -12.44 -6.22 17.54
N ARG A 158 -13.45 -6.46 16.67
CA ARG A 158 -13.68 -7.78 16.03
C ARG A 158 -13.04 -7.97 14.66
N SER A 159 -12.65 -6.90 13.97
CA SER A 159 -12.01 -6.98 12.65
C SER A 159 -10.54 -7.46 12.69
N LYS A 160 -10.02 -7.78 13.88
CA LYS A 160 -8.66 -8.34 14.06
C LYS A 160 -8.51 -9.80 13.60
N HIS A 161 -9.61 -10.48 13.28
CA HIS A 161 -9.61 -11.91 12.95
C HIS A 161 -10.29 -12.23 11.60
N ILE A 162 -10.19 -11.34 10.62
CA ILE A 162 -10.47 -11.73 9.24
C ILE A 162 -9.20 -12.45 8.75
N ARG A 163 -9.28 -13.78 8.72
CA ARG A 163 -8.21 -14.69 8.29
C ARG A 163 -8.44 -15.13 6.86
#